data_AF-A0A9P8VJK7-F1
#
_entry.id   AF-A0A9P8VJK7-F1
#
_cell.length_a   1.000
_cell.length_b   1.000
_cell.length_c   1.000
_cell.angle_alpha   90.00
_cell.angle_beta   90.00
_cell.angle_gamma   90.00
#
_symmetry.space_group_name_H-M   'P 1'
#
loop_
_entity.id
_entity.type
_entity.pdbx_description
1 polymer ?
#
loop_
_entity_poly.entity_id
_entity_poly.type
_entity_poly.pdbx_seq_one_letter_code
_entity_poly.pdbx_strand_id
1 'polypeptide(L)'
;MEARFEDERRRHEHAEWALRSDITRLADHIDSIGAKMRAHVGELDEKLDHSLQERVHEIRNLKRAMDDRMRPLWDRMEDMEAKAIERPQRLEMGSEIQTQTKLLEKILQRWEDDKPATVICHDSPKSRGPVISRTLEEDAIQEKESSPQAQPTIEEEIAEPEHEMQWDEAGDEVVLTIGDDEIRVPVPAELPISTSTDEDPFLVSDWPYPSRSTGRRAPAIKAMGTRNADHLTGPSVSKIRSRPTPRTKIESSSTSHLHLASPCPSSSSSSSDIVRASSVLTTQPDGSEVPVFFFRRYPDSVAELWAEYAHGLSGQPPVHSLDLRYGVRWRGDQYARTWYSRRNRFWELIKKLQSDGLSEEEALAELERKKGDGTVAKLIDTLAREARALNKERSAEPVVRDVNRKRRRLNIVEEDEEDEDSADVTEDEKAAKRTTPMKLRKRTVGPTEDTSDWDYDENW
;
A
#
# COMPACT_ATOMS: atom_id res chain seq x y z
N MET A 1 -6.15 -18.43 82.00
CA MET A 1 -6.70 -18.50 80.63
C MET A 1 -6.35 -17.24 79.86
N GLU A 2 -6.63 -16.06 80.42
CA GLU A 2 -6.28 -14.75 79.84
C GLU A 2 -4.80 -14.61 79.42
N ALA A 3 -3.85 -15.03 80.25
CA ALA A 3 -2.43 -15.01 79.89
C ALA A 3 -2.06 -15.88 78.67
N ARG A 4 -2.81 -16.95 78.37
CA ARG A 4 -2.58 -17.77 77.16
C ARG A 4 -3.14 -17.08 75.91
N PHE A 5 -4.32 -16.47 76.04
CA PHE A 5 -4.94 -15.73 74.95
C PHE A 5 -4.07 -14.54 74.52
N GLU A 6 -3.53 -13.81 75.50
CA GLU A 6 -2.63 -12.68 75.25
C GLU A 6 -1.31 -13.13 74.58
N ASP A 7 -0.77 -14.28 74.97
CA ASP A 7 0.43 -14.85 74.32
C ASP A 7 0.16 -15.27 72.87
N GLU A 8 -1.02 -15.85 72.60
CA GLU A 8 -1.45 -16.26 71.26
C GLU A 8 -1.70 -15.05 70.34
N ARG A 9 -2.30 -13.98 70.88
CA ARG A 9 -2.45 -12.70 70.18
C ARG A 9 -1.09 -12.11 69.78
N ARG A 10 -0.11 -12.10 70.69
CA ARG A 10 1.25 -11.62 70.37
C ARG A 10 1.94 -12.46 69.29
N ARG A 11 1.74 -13.78 69.27
CA ARG A 11 2.26 -14.64 68.19
C ARG A 11 1.61 -14.32 66.85
N HIS A 12 0.31 -14.08 66.85
CA HIS A 12 -0.41 -13.65 65.64
C HIS A 12 0.11 -12.30 65.13
N GLU A 13 0.20 -11.30 66.01
CA GLU A 13 0.74 -9.98 65.66
C GLU A 13 2.19 -10.05 65.15
N HIS A 14 3.03 -10.90 65.75
CA HIS A 14 4.40 -11.14 65.27
C HIS A 14 4.43 -11.86 63.91
N ALA A 15 3.53 -12.82 63.67
CA ALA A 15 3.41 -13.51 62.39
C ALA A 15 2.92 -12.57 61.27
N GLU A 16 1.92 -11.73 61.55
CA GLU A 16 1.46 -10.70 60.63
C GLU A 16 2.54 -9.69 60.32
N TRP A 17 3.30 -9.26 61.33
CA TRP A 17 4.43 -8.36 61.13
C TRP A 17 5.52 -8.99 60.24
N ALA A 18 5.85 -10.27 60.46
CA ALA A 18 6.81 -11.00 59.62
C ALA A 18 6.33 -11.11 58.16
N LEU A 19 5.06 -11.45 57.94
CA LEU A 19 4.47 -11.51 56.59
C LEU A 19 4.49 -10.15 55.90
N ARG A 20 4.10 -9.07 56.60
CA ARG A 20 4.19 -7.71 56.05
C ARG A 20 5.62 -7.33 55.68
N SER A 21 6.59 -7.71 56.50
CA SER A 21 8.01 -7.48 56.20
C SER A 21 8.47 -8.23 54.95
N ASP A 22 8.08 -9.50 54.80
CA ASP A 22 8.45 -10.29 53.61
C ASP A 22 7.77 -9.79 52.33
N ILE A 23 6.51 -9.32 52.42
CA ILE A 23 5.81 -8.66 51.30
C ILE A 23 6.58 -7.40 50.88
N THR A 24 7.01 -6.56 51.82
CA THR A 24 7.79 -5.34 51.47
C THR A 24 9.14 -5.69 50.82
N ARG A 25 9.83 -6.74 51.28
CA ARG A 25 11.08 -7.22 50.66
C ARG A 25 10.85 -7.73 49.25
N LEU A 26 9.74 -8.42 49.01
CA LEU A 26 9.38 -8.91 47.68
C LEU A 26 9.08 -7.73 46.73
N ALA A 27 8.35 -6.71 47.21
CA ALA A 27 8.09 -5.49 46.45
C ALA A 27 9.40 -4.77 46.07
N ASP A 28 10.31 -4.58 47.03
CA ASP A 28 11.64 -4.00 46.78
C ASP A 28 12.45 -4.82 45.76
N HIS A 29 12.32 -6.15 45.80
CA HIS A 29 12.99 -7.03 44.85
C HIS A 29 12.42 -6.89 43.43
N ILE A 30 11.10 -6.82 43.29
CA ILE A 30 10.41 -6.58 42.01
C ILE A 30 10.82 -5.23 41.44
N ASP A 31 10.84 -4.18 42.26
CA ASP A 31 11.28 -2.84 41.84
C ASP A 31 12.75 -2.83 41.43
N SER A 32 13.61 -3.58 42.13
CA SER A 32 15.02 -3.75 41.77
C SER A 32 15.18 -4.43 40.41
N ILE A 33 14.40 -5.50 40.14
CA ILE A 33 14.39 -6.17 38.83
C ILE A 33 13.89 -5.21 37.76
N GLY A 34 12.78 -4.51 38.01
CA GLY A 34 12.23 -3.52 37.09
C GLY A 34 13.23 -2.41 36.75
N ALA A 35 13.98 -1.92 37.74
CA ALA A 35 15.04 -0.93 37.53
C ALA A 35 16.18 -1.46 36.65
N LYS A 36 16.61 -2.71 36.87
CA LYS A 36 17.64 -3.36 36.04
C LYS A 36 17.18 -3.56 34.59
N MET A 37 15.93 -3.98 34.39
CA MET A 37 15.36 -4.13 33.05
C MET A 37 15.27 -2.79 32.31
N ARG A 38 14.80 -1.72 32.98
CA ARG A 38 14.78 -0.37 32.40
C ARG A 38 16.18 0.12 32.00
N ALA A 39 17.19 -0.13 32.84
CA ALA A 39 18.57 0.22 32.51
C ALA A 39 19.10 -0.54 31.28
N HIS A 40 18.82 -1.84 31.19
CA HIS A 40 19.23 -2.66 30.05
C HIS A 40 18.51 -2.26 28.75
N VAL A 41 17.23 -1.89 28.82
CA VAL A 41 16.51 -1.34 27.66
C VAL A 41 17.13 -0.02 27.21
N GLY A 42 17.46 0.88 28.14
CA GLY A 42 18.19 2.12 27.82
C GLY A 42 19.53 1.88 27.13
N GLU A 43 20.32 0.90 27.59
CA GLU A 43 21.59 0.55 26.95
C GLU A 43 21.42 0.01 25.52
N LEU A 44 20.35 -0.77 25.27
CA LEU A 44 20.05 -1.26 23.92
C LEU A 44 19.61 -0.13 22.99
N ASP A 45 18.80 0.81 23.48
CA ASP A 45 18.36 1.97 22.71
C ASP A 45 19.55 2.87 22.32
N GLU A 46 20.50 3.10 23.24
CA GLU A 46 21.72 3.84 22.94
C GLU A 46 22.60 3.14 21.89
N LYS A 47 22.74 1.81 21.98
CA LYS A 47 23.46 1.02 20.97
C LYS A 47 22.78 1.07 19.60
N LEU A 48 21.45 1.05 19.58
CA LEU A 48 20.68 1.13 18.34
C LEU A 48 20.81 2.52 17.70
N ASP A 49 20.70 3.60 18.49
CA ASP A 49 20.89 4.96 17.99
C ASP A 49 22.32 5.14 17.46
N HIS A 50 23.34 4.66 18.17
CA HIS A 50 24.72 4.71 17.68
C HIS A 50 24.90 3.98 16.34
N SER A 51 24.35 2.76 16.20
CA SER A 51 24.40 2.01 14.95
C SER A 51 23.67 2.73 13.81
N LEU A 52 22.53 3.38 14.10
CA LEU A 52 21.81 4.18 13.12
C LEU A 52 22.62 5.42 12.70
N GLN A 53 23.21 6.15 13.65
CA GLN A 53 24.06 7.30 13.36
C GLN A 53 25.28 6.92 12.51
N GLU A 54 25.90 5.77 12.77
CA GLU A 54 27.01 5.23 11.99
C GLU A 54 26.58 4.96 10.54
N ARG A 55 25.46 4.26 10.33
CA ARG A 55 24.93 4.00 8.98
C ARG A 55 24.54 5.28 8.25
N VAL A 56 23.94 6.25 8.95
CA VAL A 56 23.62 7.55 8.34
C VAL A 56 24.91 8.27 7.95
N HIS A 57 25.96 8.21 8.77
CA HIS A 57 27.26 8.77 8.42
C HIS A 57 27.89 8.08 7.20
N GLU A 58 27.83 6.75 7.14
CA GLU A 58 28.30 5.96 5.99
C GLU A 58 27.56 6.37 4.69
N ILE A 59 26.24 6.49 4.73
CA ILE A 59 25.44 6.94 3.58
C ILE A 59 25.83 8.36 3.15
N ARG A 60 26.08 9.29 4.10
CA ARG A 60 26.57 10.64 3.77
C ARG A 60 27.94 10.60 3.11
N ASN A 61 28.84 9.74 3.57
CA ASN A 61 30.18 9.59 2.99
C ASN A 61 30.11 9.00 1.58
N LEU A 62 29.31 7.96 1.37
CA LEU A 62 29.07 7.40 0.04
C LEU A 62 28.48 8.43 -0.92
N LYS A 63 27.58 9.29 -0.44
CA LYS A 63 27.04 10.39 -1.24
C LYS A 63 28.11 11.40 -1.64
N ARG A 64 28.96 11.84 -0.71
CA ARG A 64 30.09 12.76 -1.02
C ARG A 64 31.05 12.14 -2.03
N ALA A 65 31.46 10.88 -1.81
CA ALA A 65 32.34 10.17 -2.73
C ALA A 65 31.71 10.01 -4.12
N MET A 66 30.40 9.75 -4.17
CA MET A 66 29.66 9.74 -5.44
C MET A 66 29.74 11.11 -6.08
N ASP A 67 29.39 12.20 -5.37
CA ASP A 67 29.39 13.57 -5.90
C ASP A 67 30.77 14.03 -6.38
N ASP A 68 31.84 13.72 -5.65
CA ASP A 68 33.23 14.04 -6.02
C ASP A 68 33.66 13.35 -7.32
N ARG A 69 33.31 12.07 -7.49
CA ARG A 69 33.60 11.31 -8.73
C ARG A 69 32.90 11.90 -9.95
N MET A 70 31.81 12.58 -9.70
CA MET A 70 30.77 12.92 -10.65
C MET A 70 30.82 14.41 -11.05
N ARG A 71 31.42 15.25 -10.20
CA ARG A 71 31.65 16.67 -10.43
C ARG A 71 32.47 16.97 -11.69
N PRO A 72 33.63 16.34 -11.96
CA PRO A 72 34.40 16.64 -13.16
C PRO A 72 33.68 16.26 -14.46
N LEU A 73 32.78 15.28 -14.41
CA LEU A 73 31.94 14.92 -15.57
C LEU A 73 30.92 16.03 -15.85
N TRP A 74 30.31 16.59 -14.81
CA TRP A 74 29.43 17.75 -14.99
C TRP A 74 30.18 18.98 -15.51
N ASP A 75 31.35 19.29 -14.96
CA ASP A 75 32.15 20.43 -15.43
C ASP A 75 32.50 20.27 -16.92
N ARG A 76 32.84 19.05 -17.37
CA ARG A 76 33.06 18.76 -18.81
C ARG A 76 31.81 18.92 -19.67
N MET A 77 30.65 18.52 -19.15
CA MET A 77 29.39 18.67 -19.87
C MET A 77 28.99 20.14 -20.03
N GLU A 78 29.16 20.95 -18.98
CA GLU A 78 28.93 22.39 -19.03
C GLU A 78 29.92 23.07 -20.00
N ASP A 79 31.19 22.64 -20.03
CA ASP A 79 32.17 23.10 -21.02
C ASP A 79 31.76 22.75 -22.45
N MET A 80 31.20 21.55 -22.69
CA MET A 80 30.71 21.16 -24.02
C MET A 80 29.47 21.96 -24.44
N GLU A 81 28.54 22.19 -23.52
CA GLU A 81 27.35 23.01 -23.78
C GLU A 81 27.75 24.47 -24.06
N ALA A 82 28.69 25.02 -23.31
CA ALA A 82 29.25 26.35 -23.55
C ALA A 82 29.91 26.44 -24.94
N LYS A 83 30.71 25.45 -25.34
CA LYS A 83 31.33 25.39 -26.68
C LYS A 83 30.32 25.21 -27.80
N ALA A 84 29.22 24.49 -27.56
CA ALA A 84 28.15 24.32 -28.54
C ALA A 84 27.39 25.64 -28.80
N ILE A 85 27.20 26.46 -27.76
CA ILE A 85 26.62 27.79 -27.87
C ILE A 85 27.58 28.76 -28.56
N GLU A 86 28.89 28.65 -28.29
CA GLU A 86 29.89 29.56 -28.86
C GLU A 86 30.28 29.21 -30.31
N ARG A 87 29.93 28.02 -30.83
CA ARG A 87 29.99 27.75 -32.28
C ARG A 87 29.02 28.70 -32.97
N PRO A 88 29.50 29.80 -33.59
CA PRO A 88 28.61 30.69 -34.31
C PRO A 88 28.03 29.88 -35.45
N GLN A 89 26.76 30.09 -35.77
CA GLN A 89 26.13 29.63 -37.00
C GLN A 89 26.82 30.26 -38.22
N ARG A 90 28.08 29.87 -38.47
CA ARG A 90 28.89 30.20 -39.62
C ARG A 90 28.67 29.13 -40.70
N LEU A 91 27.40 28.78 -40.90
CA LEU A 91 26.92 27.95 -42.00
C LEU A 91 25.82 28.76 -42.69
N GLU A 92 26.24 29.49 -43.72
CA GLU A 92 25.67 29.74 -45.06
C GLU A 92 24.16 29.53 -45.38
N MET A 93 23.31 29.05 -44.48
CA MET A 93 21.86 28.89 -44.68
C MET A 93 21.08 30.21 -44.76
N GLY A 94 21.71 31.34 -44.42
CA GLY A 94 21.09 32.66 -44.58
C GLY A 94 20.83 33.03 -46.03
N SER A 95 21.61 32.53 -46.99
CA SER A 95 21.46 32.92 -48.40
C SER A 95 20.29 32.22 -49.09
N GLU A 96 20.06 30.93 -48.79
CA GLU A 96 19.02 30.13 -49.45
C GLU A 96 17.63 30.36 -48.86
N ILE A 97 17.55 30.62 -47.54
CA ILE A 97 16.28 31.04 -46.93
C ILE A 97 15.90 32.45 -47.42
N GLN A 98 16.87 33.34 -47.65
CA GLN A 98 16.60 34.66 -48.23
C GLN A 98 16.17 34.62 -49.70
N THR A 99 16.62 33.65 -50.50
CA THR A 99 16.15 33.49 -51.88
C THR A 99 14.75 32.89 -51.94
N GLN A 100 14.44 31.95 -51.04
CA GLN A 100 13.10 31.36 -50.94
C GLN A 100 12.06 32.37 -50.44
N THR A 101 12.39 33.22 -49.45
CA THR A 101 11.47 34.27 -48.99
C THR A 101 11.21 35.31 -50.08
N LYS A 102 12.23 35.73 -50.82
CA LYS A 102 12.05 36.63 -51.98
C LYS A 102 11.20 36.03 -53.09
N LEU A 103 11.25 34.71 -53.30
CA LEU A 103 10.42 34.03 -54.29
C LEU A 103 8.95 34.02 -53.87
N LEU A 104 8.67 33.72 -52.59
CA LEU A 104 7.32 33.73 -52.03
C LEU A 104 6.68 35.12 -52.06
N GLU A 105 7.44 36.16 -51.73
CA GLU A 105 6.99 37.56 -51.80
C GLU A 105 6.61 37.96 -53.23
N LYS A 106 7.37 37.48 -54.22
CA LYS A 106 7.09 37.71 -55.65
C LYS A 106 5.84 36.98 -56.15
N ILE A 107 5.54 35.80 -55.60
CA ILE A 107 4.32 35.05 -55.91
C ILE A 107 3.10 35.74 -55.31
N LEU A 108 3.19 36.20 -54.06
CA LEU A 108 2.11 36.94 -53.39
C LEU A 108 1.78 38.24 -54.14
N GLN A 109 2.79 39.01 -54.55
CA GLN A 109 2.59 40.24 -55.30
C GLN A 109 1.81 39.99 -56.60
N ARG A 110 2.14 38.92 -57.33
CA ARG A 110 1.46 38.57 -58.58
C ARG A 110 0.00 38.15 -58.36
N TRP A 111 -0.29 37.54 -57.21
CA TRP A 111 -1.64 37.14 -56.83
C TRP A 111 -2.49 38.35 -56.41
N GLU A 112 -1.87 39.38 -55.85
CA GLU A 112 -2.51 40.66 -55.52
C GLU A 112 -2.90 41.43 -56.80
N ASP A 113 -2.02 41.43 -57.81
CA ASP A 113 -2.23 42.13 -59.08
C ASP A 113 -3.31 41.48 -59.98
N ASP A 114 -3.51 40.15 -59.88
CA ASP A 114 -4.49 39.39 -60.65
C ASP A 114 -5.89 39.33 -59.98
N LYS A 115 -6.14 40.04 -58.87
CA LYS A 115 -7.47 40.10 -58.25
C LYS A 115 -8.46 40.81 -59.19
N PRO A 116 -9.45 40.11 -59.77
CA PRO A 116 -10.43 40.75 -60.63
C PRO A 116 -11.27 41.72 -59.80
N ALA A 117 -11.42 42.96 -60.29
CA ALA A 117 -12.19 44.00 -59.64
C ALA A 117 -13.61 43.51 -59.32
N THR A 118 -13.86 43.26 -58.04
CA THR A 118 -15.13 42.75 -57.54
C THR A 118 -16.23 43.75 -57.86
N VAL A 119 -17.12 43.36 -58.77
CA VAL A 119 -18.32 44.13 -59.14
C VAL A 119 -19.22 44.23 -57.91
N ILE A 120 -19.37 45.46 -57.41
CA ILE A 120 -20.28 45.81 -56.32
C ILE A 120 -21.71 45.79 -56.90
N CYS A 121 -22.44 44.70 -56.69
CA CYS A 121 -23.88 44.67 -56.93
C CYS A 121 -24.63 45.10 -55.67
N HIS A 122 -25.37 46.20 -55.79
CA HIS A 122 -26.34 46.71 -54.84
C HIS A 122 -27.61 45.84 -54.79
N ASP A 123 -28.28 45.89 -53.63
CA ASP A 123 -29.70 45.63 -53.33
C ASP A 123 -30.21 44.17 -53.23
N SER A 124 -30.50 43.73 -51.99
CA SER A 124 -31.90 43.57 -51.54
C SER A 124 -32.03 43.21 -50.05
N PRO A 125 -33.09 43.69 -49.35
CA PRO A 125 -33.26 43.52 -47.90
C PRO A 125 -34.30 42.43 -47.53
N LYS A 126 -34.24 42.03 -46.25
CA LYS A 126 -35.26 41.34 -45.41
C LYS A 126 -35.16 39.81 -45.29
N SER A 127 -34.67 39.36 -44.13
CA SER A 127 -35.39 38.48 -43.17
C SER A 127 -34.44 38.13 -42.01
N ARG A 128 -34.58 38.75 -40.84
CA ARG A 128 -35.16 38.15 -39.62
C ARG A 128 -34.56 36.78 -39.22
N GLY A 129 -33.72 36.79 -38.19
CA GLY A 129 -33.32 35.65 -37.36
C GLY A 129 -32.61 36.14 -36.09
N PRO A 130 -32.92 35.61 -34.89
CA PRO A 130 -32.67 36.30 -33.63
C PRO A 130 -31.22 36.16 -33.12
N VAL A 131 -30.78 37.28 -32.55
CA VAL A 131 -29.51 37.53 -31.89
C VAL A 131 -29.48 36.79 -30.55
N ILE A 132 -28.52 35.87 -30.38
CA ILE A 132 -28.08 35.41 -29.07
C ILE A 132 -26.81 36.19 -28.77
N SER A 133 -26.97 37.30 -28.05
CA SER A 133 -25.87 38.08 -27.50
C SER A 133 -25.17 37.26 -26.42
N ARG A 134 -23.92 36.87 -26.67
CA ARG A 134 -22.98 36.44 -25.64
C ARG A 134 -22.18 37.67 -25.24
N THR A 135 -22.64 38.36 -24.20
CA THR A 135 -21.87 39.40 -23.53
C THR A 135 -20.75 38.73 -22.73
N LEU A 136 -19.52 39.05 -23.10
CA LEU A 136 -18.34 38.91 -22.26
C LEU A 136 -18.48 39.97 -21.15
N GLU A 137 -18.73 39.52 -19.93
CA GLU A 137 -18.50 40.31 -18.71
C GLU A 137 -17.02 40.15 -18.33
N GLU A 138 -16.26 41.20 -18.62
CA GLU A 138 -14.99 41.51 -17.97
C GLU A 138 -15.31 42.14 -16.61
N ASP A 139 -15.31 41.33 -15.55
CA ASP A 139 -15.42 41.88 -14.19
C ASP A 139 -14.04 42.08 -13.56
N ALA A 140 -13.79 43.37 -13.32
CA ALA A 140 -12.68 43.95 -12.63
C ALA A 140 -12.61 43.47 -11.16
N ILE A 141 -11.48 42.89 -10.78
CA ILE A 141 -11.13 42.68 -9.37
C ILE A 141 -10.62 44.01 -8.85
N GLN A 142 -11.50 44.72 -8.14
CA GLN A 142 -11.19 45.92 -7.39
C GLN A 142 -10.76 45.51 -5.98
N GLU A 143 -9.50 45.79 -5.65
CA GLU A 143 -8.93 45.68 -4.31
C GLU A 143 -9.78 46.47 -3.31
N LYS A 144 -10.33 45.77 -2.31
CA LYS A 144 -10.77 46.38 -1.07
C LYS A 144 -10.00 45.76 0.08
N GLU A 145 -8.98 46.50 0.50
CA GLU A 145 -8.45 46.46 1.85
C GLU A 145 -9.60 46.58 2.84
N SER A 146 -9.74 45.59 3.73
CA SER A 146 -10.60 45.69 4.91
C SER A 146 -9.82 45.32 6.15
N SER A 147 -9.86 46.29 7.06
CA SER A 147 -9.22 46.41 8.37
C SER A 147 -9.53 45.24 9.32
N PRO A 148 -8.63 44.89 10.25
CA PRO A 148 -8.89 43.85 11.26
C PRO A 148 -9.66 44.44 12.44
N GLN A 149 -10.84 43.89 12.73
CA GLN A 149 -11.63 44.25 13.91
C GLN A 149 -11.77 43.03 14.84
N ALA A 150 -11.15 43.17 16.00
CA ALA A 150 -11.33 42.52 17.31
C ALA A 150 -12.13 41.20 17.39
N GLN A 151 -11.46 40.14 17.87
CA GLN A 151 -12.11 38.98 18.48
C GLN A 151 -12.47 39.28 19.94
N PRO A 152 -13.68 38.91 20.41
CA PRO A 152 -13.97 38.85 21.84
C PRO A 152 -13.45 37.52 22.42
N THR A 153 -12.66 37.66 23.48
CA THR A 153 -12.32 36.61 24.44
C THR A 153 -13.62 36.07 25.07
N ILE A 154 -13.91 34.79 24.87
CA ILE A 154 -14.91 34.06 25.66
C ILE A 154 -14.12 33.02 26.44
N GLU A 155 -13.86 33.37 27.70
CA GLU A 155 -13.47 32.44 28.75
C GLU A 155 -14.73 31.64 29.09
N GLU A 156 -14.81 30.39 28.62
CA GLU A 156 -15.87 29.47 29.03
C GLU A 156 -15.29 28.55 30.13
N GLU A 157 -15.72 28.89 31.33
CA GLU A 157 -15.52 28.22 32.61
C GLU A 157 -16.17 26.82 32.56
N ILE A 158 -15.37 25.80 32.29
CA ILE A 158 -15.79 24.39 32.40
C ILE A 158 -15.69 24.01 33.88
N ALA A 159 -16.83 24.03 34.57
CA ALA A 159 -16.99 23.45 35.89
C ALA A 159 -16.87 21.91 35.80
N GLU A 160 -15.85 21.35 36.43
CA GLU A 160 -15.67 19.91 36.63
C GLU A 160 -16.72 19.40 37.64
N PRO A 161 -17.55 18.39 37.30
CA PRO A 161 -18.40 17.75 38.29
C PRO A 161 -17.56 16.78 39.13
N GLU A 162 -17.41 17.10 40.42
CA GLU A 162 -16.86 16.21 41.44
C GLU A 162 -17.76 14.96 41.57
N HIS A 163 -17.35 13.83 40.99
CA HIS A 163 -17.97 12.52 41.26
C HIS A 163 -17.34 11.93 42.53
N GLU A 164 -17.98 12.19 43.66
CA GLU A 164 -17.65 11.59 44.95
C GLU A 164 -18.09 10.11 44.95
N MET A 165 -17.15 9.20 44.65
CA MET A 165 -17.35 7.75 44.81
C MET A 165 -17.29 7.39 46.30
N GLN A 166 -18.45 7.29 46.94
CA GLN A 166 -18.60 6.63 48.23
C GLN A 166 -18.50 5.12 48.05
N TRP A 167 -17.54 4.50 48.75
CA TRP A 167 -17.43 3.04 48.86
C TRP A 167 -18.14 2.60 50.14
N ASP A 168 -19.28 1.93 50.01
CA ASP A 168 -19.93 1.27 51.13
C ASP A 168 -19.22 -0.07 51.44
N GLU A 169 -18.74 -0.19 52.67
CA GLU A 169 -17.88 -1.27 53.18
C GLU A 169 -18.61 -2.61 53.43
N ALA A 170 -19.76 -2.84 52.81
CA ALA A 170 -20.53 -4.08 52.92
C ALA A 170 -20.64 -4.75 51.54
N GLY A 171 -19.66 -5.61 51.24
CA GLY A 171 -19.56 -6.33 49.97
C GLY A 171 -20.73 -7.29 49.72
N ASP A 172 -21.33 -7.16 48.53
CA ASP A 172 -21.62 -8.27 47.58
C ASP A 172 -22.43 -7.81 46.33
N GLU A 173 -22.75 -6.52 46.19
CA GLU A 173 -23.43 -6.01 44.98
C GLU A 173 -22.79 -4.72 44.45
N VAL A 174 -22.49 -4.69 43.15
CA VAL A 174 -22.08 -3.47 42.42
C VAL A 174 -23.34 -2.87 41.80
N VAL A 175 -23.83 -1.78 42.37
CA VAL A 175 -24.97 -1.03 41.82
C VAL A 175 -24.41 0.10 40.95
N LEU A 176 -24.65 0.02 39.64
CA LEU A 176 -24.31 1.08 38.69
C LEU A 176 -25.57 1.91 38.43
N THR A 177 -25.57 3.16 38.87
CA THR A 177 -26.61 4.15 38.57
C THR A 177 -26.19 4.99 37.36
N ILE A 178 -27.02 4.98 36.31
CA ILE A 178 -26.87 5.88 35.15
C ILE A 178 -28.20 6.62 35.02
N GLY A 179 -28.27 7.83 35.56
CA GLY A 179 -29.53 8.58 35.67
C GLY A 179 -30.44 8.04 36.79
N ASP A 180 -31.76 8.09 36.57
CA ASP A 180 -32.77 7.62 37.53
C ASP A 180 -33.00 6.09 37.50
N ASP A 181 -32.31 5.36 36.60
CA ASP A 181 -32.46 3.92 36.44
C ASP A 181 -31.34 3.15 37.15
N GLU A 182 -31.74 2.25 38.06
CA GLU A 182 -30.85 1.39 38.86
C GLU A 182 -30.69 0.02 38.19
N ILE A 183 -29.49 -0.30 37.70
CA ILE A 183 -29.18 -1.59 37.07
C ILE A 183 -28.35 -2.44 38.04
N ARG A 184 -28.92 -3.56 38.50
CA ARG A 184 -28.25 -4.54 39.37
C ARG A 184 -27.63 -5.66 38.54
N VAL A 185 -26.31 -5.77 38.56
CA VAL A 185 -25.57 -6.82 37.87
C VAL A 185 -25.11 -7.88 38.90
N PRO A 186 -25.58 -9.13 38.81
CA PRO A 186 -25.15 -10.19 39.73
C PRO A 186 -23.70 -10.60 39.44
N VAL A 187 -22.88 -10.64 40.49
CA VAL A 187 -21.48 -11.08 40.44
C VAL A 187 -21.45 -12.59 40.11
N PRO A 188 -20.77 -13.03 39.03
CA PRO A 188 -20.71 -14.44 38.68
C PRO A 188 -19.90 -15.22 39.73
N ALA A 189 -20.50 -16.29 40.27
CA ALA A 189 -19.87 -17.19 41.24
C ALA A 189 -18.54 -17.75 40.70
N GLU A 190 -17.47 -17.54 41.46
CA GLU A 190 -16.12 -17.99 41.13
C GLU A 190 -16.06 -19.51 40.92
N LEU A 191 -15.58 -19.94 39.76
CA LEU A 191 -15.27 -21.35 39.49
C LEU A 191 -13.88 -21.69 40.06
N PRO A 192 -13.71 -22.90 40.64
CA PRO A 192 -12.46 -23.30 41.29
C PRO A 192 -11.33 -23.49 40.25
N ILE A 193 -10.30 -22.67 40.38
CA ILE A 193 -9.07 -22.76 39.58
C ILE A 193 -8.24 -23.93 40.11
N SER A 194 -8.14 -25.01 39.34
CA SER A 194 -7.26 -26.15 39.66
C SER A 194 -5.84 -25.86 39.17
N THR A 195 -4.94 -25.55 40.10
CA THR A 195 -3.49 -25.42 39.85
C THR A 195 -2.84 -26.80 39.85
N SER A 196 -2.83 -27.46 38.69
CA SER A 196 -2.05 -28.69 38.45
C SER A 196 -0.76 -28.32 37.73
N THR A 197 0.30 -28.10 38.50
CA THR A 197 1.67 -27.95 37.99
C THR A 197 2.29 -29.34 37.87
N ASP A 198 2.16 -29.96 36.69
CA ASP A 198 2.97 -31.12 36.32
C ASP A 198 3.98 -30.68 35.26
N GLU A 199 5.25 -30.69 35.69
CA GLU A 199 6.44 -30.45 34.90
C GLU A 199 6.75 -31.70 34.06
N ASP A 200 6.64 -31.59 32.74
CA ASP A 200 7.09 -32.64 31.81
C ASP A 200 8.23 -32.12 30.91
N PRO A 201 9.46 -32.69 31.00
CA PRO A 201 10.63 -32.22 30.27
C PRO A 201 10.73 -32.90 28.89
N PHE A 202 10.15 -32.29 27.85
CA PHE A 202 10.32 -32.78 26.47
C PHE A 202 11.44 -32.04 25.71
N LEU A 203 12.58 -32.74 25.60
CA LEU A 203 13.40 -32.91 24.40
C LEU A 203 13.44 -31.76 23.39
N VAL A 204 14.49 -30.95 23.51
CA VAL A 204 15.07 -30.14 22.43
C VAL A 204 15.44 -31.09 21.28
N SER A 205 14.61 -31.12 20.23
CA SER A 205 14.93 -31.77 18.97
C SER A 205 15.51 -30.74 18.00
N ASP A 206 16.79 -30.93 17.69
CA ASP A 206 17.56 -30.23 16.68
C ASP A 206 16.84 -30.21 15.31
N TRP A 207 16.44 -29.02 14.87
CA TRP A 207 16.10 -28.77 13.47
C TRP A 207 17.35 -28.29 12.73
N PRO A 208 17.82 -29.00 11.68
CA PRO A 208 19.01 -28.58 10.95
C PRO A 208 18.70 -27.35 10.08
N TYR A 209 19.38 -26.25 10.37
CA TYR A 209 19.47 -25.08 9.49
C TYR A 209 20.13 -25.47 8.15
N PRO A 210 19.49 -25.28 6.99
CA PRO A 210 20.20 -25.34 5.72
C PRO A 210 20.98 -24.04 5.52
N SER A 211 22.30 -24.14 5.54
CA SER A 211 23.24 -23.08 5.17
C SER A 211 22.95 -22.57 3.76
N ARG A 212 22.38 -21.37 3.64
CA ARG A 212 22.25 -20.67 2.35
C ARG A 212 23.59 -20.05 1.97
N SER A 213 24.30 -20.73 1.07
CA SER A 213 25.41 -20.19 0.30
C SER A 213 24.96 -18.95 -0.49
N THR A 214 25.75 -17.88 -0.39
CA THR A 214 25.66 -16.66 -1.18
C THR A 214 25.99 -16.93 -2.64
N GLY A 215 24.95 -17.00 -3.48
CA GLY A 215 25.08 -17.14 -4.93
C GLY A 215 24.13 -16.20 -5.66
N ARG A 216 24.32 -14.89 -5.52
CA ARG A 216 23.60 -13.88 -6.32
C ARG A 216 24.12 -13.93 -7.76
N ARG A 217 23.37 -14.57 -8.66
CA ARG A 217 23.45 -14.34 -10.11
C ARG A 217 22.48 -13.21 -10.46
N ALA A 218 23.02 -12.11 -10.97
CA ALA A 218 22.27 -11.01 -11.56
C ALA A 218 21.62 -11.44 -12.89
N PRO A 219 20.41 -10.95 -13.24
CA PRO A 219 19.85 -11.11 -14.57
C PRO A 219 20.53 -10.13 -15.54
N ALA A 220 21.18 -10.69 -16.56
CA ALA A 220 21.69 -9.95 -17.71
C ALA A 220 20.51 -9.51 -18.60
N ILE A 221 20.31 -8.19 -18.71
CA ILE A 221 19.40 -7.55 -19.65
C ILE A 221 20.14 -7.51 -20.99
N LYS A 222 19.70 -8.31 -21.97
CA LYS A 222 20.19 -8.18 -23.35
C LYS A 222 19.40 -7.10 -24.06
N ALA A 223 20.09 -6.01 -24.37
CA ALA A 223 19.74 -5.09 -25.43
C ALA A 223 19.82 -5.83 -26.78
N MET A 224 18.82 -5.62 -27.65
CA MET A 224 18.95 -5.84 -29.09
C MET A 224 18.58 -4.53 -29.77
N GLY A 225 19.61 -3.89 -30.32
CA GLY A 225 19.51 -2.72 -31.18
C GLY A 225 19.13 -3.11 -32.60
N THR A 226 18.30 -2.24 -33.16
CA THR A 226 18.14 -1.79 -34.55
C THR A 226 18.96 -2.45 -35.67
N ARG A 227 18.27 -2.79 -36.77
CA ARG A 227 18.38 -2.16 -38.11
C ARG A 227 17.75 -3.07 -39.19
N ASN A 228 16.78 -2.56 -39.95
CA ASN A 228 16.93 -2.32 -41.38
C ASN A 228 15.60 -1.87 -42.01
N ALA A 229 15.74 -0.80 -42.80
CA ALA A 229 14.78 -0.35 -43.78
C ALA A 229 14.97 -1.11 -45.10
N ASP A 230 13.95 -0.97 -45.95
CA ASP A 230 13.88 -1.20 -47.39
C ASP A 230 13.32 -2.52 -47.94
N HIS A 231 12.49 -2.29 -48.98
CA HIS A 231 11.92 -3.19 -50.00
C HIS A 231 10.41 -3.49 -49.93
N LEU A 232 9.66 -2.57 -50.56
CA LEU A 232 8.72 -2.79 -51.68
C LEU A 232 8.11 -4.20 -51.85
N THR A 233 6.77 -4.26 -51.81
CA THR A 233 5.82 -4.77 -52.85
C THR A 233 4.55 -5.35 -52.19
N GLY A 234 3.37 -4.88 -52.63
CA GLY A 234 2.10 -5.61 -52.47
C GLY A 234 2.06 -6.85 -53.38
N PRO A 235 0.94 -7.59 -53.52
CA PRO A 235 -0.45 -7.11 -53.36
C PRO A 235 -1.43 -8.11 -52.69
N SER A 236 -2.69 -7.67 -52.55
CA SER A 236 -3.94 -8.42 -52.84
C SER A 236 -4.14 -9.82 -52.23
N VAL A 237 -5.24 -10.03 -51.51
CA VAL A 237 -6.42 -10.79 -51.98
C VAL A 237 -7.45 -10.88 -50.84
N SER A 238 -8.66 -10.51 -51.23
CA SER A 238 -9.96 -10.65 -50.57
C SER A 238 -10.32 -12.07 -50.12
N LYS A 239 -10.83 -12.23 -48.88
CA LYS A 239 -11.77 -13.32 -48.57
C LYS A 239 -12.61 -13.07 -47.31
N ILE A 240 -13.65 -12.24 -47.44
CA ILE A 240 -14.77 -12.20 -46.49
C ILE A 240 -15.67 -13.39 -46.85
N ARG A 241 -15.66 -14.42 -45.99
CA ARG A 241 -16.53 -15.59 -46.09
C ARG A 241 -17.70 -15.43 -45.12
N SER A 242 -18.87 -15.67 -45.69
CA SER A 242 -20.21 -15.56 -45.12
C SER A 242 -20.47 -16.57 -43.98
N ARG A 243 -21.29 -16.15 -42.99
CA ARG A 243 -22.42 -16.82 -42.30
C ARG A 243 -22.39 -18.37 -42.11
N PRO A 244 -22.90 -18.94 -40.99
CA PRO A 244 -24.32 -18.82 -40.64
C PRO A 244 -24.72 -18.90 -39.15
N THR A 245 -25.95 -18.41 -38.87
CA THR A 245 -26.81 -18.71 -37.70
C THR A 245 -27.32 -20.15 -37.70
N PRO A 246 -27.64 -20.74 -36.53
CA PRO A 246 -29.04 -21.06 -36.16
C PRO A 246 -29.29 -20.86 -34.64
N ARG A 247 -30.37 -20.24 -34.12
CA ARG A 247 -31.82 -20.55 -34.05
C ARG A 247 -32.21 -21.95 -33.53
N THR A 248 -33.17 -21.93 -32.60
CA THR A 248 -34.06 -22.99 -32.02
C THR A 248 -33.50 -23.80 -30.85
N LYS A 249 -34.02 -23.66 -29.61
CA LYS A 249 -35.34 -24.02 -29.03
C LYS A 249 -35.40 -25.52 -28.70
N ILE A 250 -35.49 -25.88 -27.41
CA ILE A 250 -36.07 -27.11 -26.78
C ILE A 250 -35.97 -26.83 -25.26
N GLU A 251 -37.07 -26.51 -24.58
CA GLU A 251 -38.07 -27.42 -23.98
C GLU A 251 -37.64 -28.08 -22.66
N SER A 252 -38.36 -27.63 -21.63
CA SER A 252 -38.66 -28.20 -20.33
C SER A 252 -38.68 -29.73 -20.28
N SER A 253 -38.15 -30.30 -19.19
CA SER A 253 -38.66 -31.56 -18.62
C SER A 253 -38.37 -31.61 -17.13
N SER A 254 -39.44 -31.36 -16.36
CA SER A 254 -39.57 -31.72 -14.95
C SER A 254 -39.43 -33.23 -14.80
N THR A 255 -38.65 -33.68 -13.82
CA THR A 255 -38.79 -35.06 -13.32
C THR A 255 -38.70 -35.07 -11.81
N SER A 256 -39.84 -35.34 -11.20
CA SER A 256 -40.10 -35.55 -9.78
C SER A 256 -39.88 -37.02 -9.44
N HIS A 257 -39.02 -37.30 -8.46
CA HIS A 257 -38.94 -38.63 -7.84
C HIS A 257 -38.96 -38.50 -6.32
N LEU A 258 -40.10 -38.90 -5.76
CA LEU A 258 -40.34 -39.15 -4.35
C LEU A 258 -39.58 -40.43 -3.95
N HIS A 259 -38.76 -40.37 -2.90
CA HIS A 259 -38.43 -41.56 -2.12
C HIS A 259 -38.62 -41.29 -0.63
N LEU A 260 -39.51 -42.11 -0.08
CA LEU A 260 -40.01 -42.14 1.28
C LEU A 260 -39.13 -43.08 2.13
N ALA A 261 -38.81 -42.63 3.34
CA ALA A 261 -38.62 -43.40 4.58
C ALA A 261 -37.45 -44.40 4.73
N SER A 262 -36.53 -44.09 5.66
CA SER A 262 -36.10 -45.03 6.72
C SER A 262 -35.28 -44.34 7.84
N PRO A 263 -35.21 -44.95 9.04
CA PRO A 263 -35.39 -44.24 10.31
C PRO A 263 -34.11 -43.85 11.06
N CYS A 264 -34.31 -42.93 12.00
CA CYS A 264 -33.38 -42.52 13.05
C CYS A 264 -32.83 -43.69 13.87
N PRO A 265 -31.60 -43.53 14.39
CA PRO A 265 -31.38 -43.78 15.80
C PRO A 265 -30.91 -42.51 16.52
N SER A 266 -31.69 -42.15 17.54
CA SER A 266 -31.37 -41.12 18.53
C SER A 266 -30.16 -41.54 19.35
N SER A 267 -29.16 -40.67 19.46
CA SER A 267 -28.15 -40.74 20.52
C SER A 267 -27.78 -39.32 20.92
N SER A 268 -28.25 -38.96 22.10
CA SER A 268 -28.04 -37.72 22.82
C SER A 268 -26.65 -37.67 23.46
N SER A 269 -25.83 -36.70 23.07
CA SER A 269 -24.71 -36.11 23.86
C SER A 269 -24.29 -34.81 23.14
N SER A 270 -24.90 -33.67 23.45
CA SER A 270 -24.25 -32.59 24.22
C SER A 270 -22.74 -32.49 24.02
N SER A 271 -22.30 -31.67 23.06
CA SER A 271 -21.09 -30.83 23.10
C SER A 271 -20.93 -30.13 21.75
N SER A 272 -21.29 -28.84 21.72
CA SER A 272 -20.76 -27.81 20.82
C SER A 272 -20.62 -28.20 19.34
N ASP A 273 -21.71 -28.08 18.58
CA ASP A 273 -21.67 -27.87 17.13
C ASP A 273 -21.03 -26.49 16.84
N ILE A 274 -19.73 -26.37 17.09
CA ILE A 274 -18.91 -25.38 16.41
C ILE A 274 -18.88 -25.86 14.97
N VAL A 275 -19.66 -25.18 14.12
CA VAL A 275 -19.62 -25.31 12.66
C VAL A 275 -18.16 -25.21 12.24
N ARG A 276 -17.51 -26.37 12.08
CA ARG A 276 -16.13 -26.50 11.64
C ARG A 276 -16.13 -26.18 10.15
N ALA A 277 -16.22 -24.89 9.84
CA ALA A 277 -16.03 -24.37 8.51
C ALA A 277 -14.68 -24.88 8.02
N SER A 278 -14.73 -25.86 7.11
CA SER A 278 -13.54 -26.46 6.54
C SER A 278 -12.88 -25.40 5.68
N SER A 279 -11.92 -24.67 6.27
CA SER A 279 -11.10 -23.72 5.54
C SER A 279 -10.39 -24.50 4.45
N VAL A 280 -10.75 -24.24 3.19
CA VAL A 280 -10.11 -24.86 2.03
C VAL A 280 -8.64 -24.48 2.09
N LEU A 281 -7.75 -25.47 2.22
CA LEU A 281 -6.30 -25.25 2.20
C LEU A 281 -5.82 -25.34 0.75
N THR A 282 -4.93 -24.44 0.38
CA THR A 282 -4.15 -24.49 -0.87
C THR A 282 -2.72 -24.86 -0.54
N THR A 283 -2.21 -25.90 -1.20
CA THR A 283 -0.80 -26.29 -1.11
C THR A 283 0.05 -25.37 -1.98
N GLN A 284 0.95 -24.62 -1.36
CA GLN A 284 1.95 -23.79 -2.03
C GLN A 284 3.05 -24.67 -2.66
N PRO A 285 3.84 -24.16 -3.62
CA PRO A 285 4.93 -24.93 -4.24
C PRO A 285 6.05 -25.34 -3.27
N ASP A 286 6.12 -24.76 -2.07
CA ASP A 286 7.05 -25.18 -1.02
C ASP A 286 6.49 -26.29 -0.11
N GLY A 287 5.29 -26.80 -0.43
CA GLY A 287 4.60 -27.83 0.35
C GLY A 287 3.84 -27.31 1.57
N SER A 288 3.89 -26.00 1.88
CA SER A 288 3.10 -25.45 2.99
C SER A 288 1.63 -25.37 2.58
N GLU A 289 0.74 -25.74 3.49
CA GLU A 289 -0.69 -25.53 3.32
C GLU A 289 -1.09 -24.16 3.87
N VAL A 290 -1.80 -23.38 3.06
CA VAL A 290 -2.24 -22.03 3.40
C VAL A 290 -3.75 -21.92 3.17
N PRO A 291 -4.52 -21.36 4.11
CA PRO A 291 -5.97 -21.23 3.93
C PRO A 291 -6.29 -20.30 2.76
N VAL A 292 -7.25 -20.72 1.94
CA VAL A 292 -7.85 -19.89 0.89
C VAL A 292 -8.86 -18.96 1.55
N PHE A 293 -8.61 -17.66 1.41
CA PHE A 293 -9.45 -16.60 1.95
C PHE A 293 -10.23 -15.91 0.84
N PHE A 294 -11.54 -15.73 1.02
CA PHE A 294 -12.42 -15.09 0.05
C PHE A 294 -12.99 -13.80 0.63
N PHE A 295 -12.55 -12.67 0.08
CA PHE A 295 -13.10 -11.35 0.40
C PHE A 295 -14.55 -11.22 -0.06
N ARG A 296 -15.43 -10.74 0.82
CA ARG A 296 -16.82 -10.43 0.47
C ARG A 296 -16.84 -9.25 -0.50
N ARG A 297 -17.27 -9.43 -1.74
CA ARG A 297 -17.13 -8.41 -2.81
C ARG A 297 -17.75 -7.04 -2.45
N TYR A 298 -18.87 -7.04 -1.74
CA TYR A 298 -19.59 -5.84 -1.33
C TYR A 298 -19.94 -5.96 0.17
N PRO A 299 -19.13 -5.39 1.08
CA PRO A 299 -19.52 -5.27 2.48
C PRO A 299 -20.64 -4.23 2.60
N ASP A 300 -21.69 -4.56 3.36
CA ASP A 300 -22.87 -3.72 3.48
C ASP A 300 -22.66 -2.60 4.51
N SER A 301 -21.82 -2.85 5.52
CA SER A 301 -21.51 -1.91 6.60
C SER A 301 -20.02 -1.78 6.87
N VAL A 302 -19.64 -0.66 7.48
CA VAL A 302 -18.28 -0.40 8.00
C VAL A 302 -17.92 -1.41 9.09
N ALA A 303 -18.89 -1.75 9.95
CA ALA A 303 -18.73 -2.77 10.99
C ALA A 303 -18.40 -4.15 10.42
N GLU A 304 -19.05 -4.55 9.32
CA GLU A 304 -18.78 -5.84 8.68
C GLU A 304 -17.38 -5.88 8.06
N LEU A 305 -16.94 -4.78 7.42
CA LEU A 305 -15.60 -4.68 6.87
C LEU A 305 -14.51 -4.75 7.94
N TRP A 306 -14.80 -4.23 9.14
CA TRP A 306 -13.91 -4.37 10.30
C TRP A 306 -13.96 -5.77 10.90
N ALA A 307 -15.14 -6.37 11.03
CA ALA A 307 -15.30 -7.73 11.50
C ALA A 307 -14.52 -8.73 10.64
N GLU A 308 -14.49 -8.55 9.31
CA GLU A 308 -13.65 -9.35 8.40
C GLU A 308 -12.17 -9.34 8.84
N TYR A 309 -11.66 -8.22 9.34
CA TYR A 309 -10.28 -8.08 9.77
C TYR A 309 -10.01 -8.59 11.19
N ALA A 310 -10.83 -8.19 12.16
CA ALA A 310 -10.62 -8.43 13.58
C ALA A 310 -11.17 -9.78 14.06
N HIS A 311 -12.38 -10.14 13.63
CA HIS A 311 -13.12 -11.31 14.14
C HIS A 311 -13.22 -12.47 13.13
N GLY A 312 -12.99 -12.18 11.85
CA GLY A 312 -13.34 -13.08 10.77
C GLY A 312 -14.82 -12.99 10.40
N LEU A 313 -15.15 -13.43 9.19
CA LEU A 313 -16.51 -13.35 8.66
C LEU A 313 -16.87 -14.63 7.91
N SER A 314 -18.13 -15.06 8.00
CA SER A 314 -18.64 -16.26 7.29
C SER A 314 -17.83 -17.55 7.54
N GLY A 315 -17.35 -17.74 8.78
CA GLY A 315 -16.53 -18.90 9.15
C GLY A 315 -15.10 -18.87 8.63
N GLN A 316 -14.67 -17.76 7.99
CA GLN A 316 -13.27 -17.55 7.62
C GLN A 316 -12.49 -16.96 8.81
N PRO A 317 -11.20 -17.28 8.94
CA PRO A 317 -10.36 -16.72 10.00
C PRO A 317 -10.19 -15.20 9.82
N PRO A 318 -9.97 -14.45 10.91
CA PRO A 318 -9.70 -13.01 10.83
C PRO A 318 -8.48 -12.71 9.95
N VAL A 319 -8.57 -11.68 9.12
CA VAL A 319 -7.43 -11.25 8.26
C VAL A 319 -6.20 -10.92 9.09
N HIS A 320 -6.37 -10.32 10.28
CA HIS A 320 -5.25 -10.05 11.18
C HIS A 320 -4.49 -11.32 11.58
N SER A 321 -5.23 -12.39 11.88
CA SER A 321 -4.64 -13.69 12.25
C SER A 321 -3.89 -14.34 11.09
N LEU A 322 -4.38 -14.14 9.85
CA LEU A 322 -3.72 -14.64 8.64
C LEU A 322 -2.43 -13.89 8.35
N ASP A 323 -2.43 -12.56 8.53
CA ASP A 323 -1.23 -11.74 8.41
C ASP A 323 -0.17 -12.12 9.42
N LEU A 324 -0.56 -12.38 10.67
CA LEU A 324 0.38 -12.79 11.72
C LEU A 324 0.99 -14.16 11.45
N ARG A 325 0.18 -15.14 11.02
CA ARG A 325 0.65 -16.53 10.83
C ARG A 325 1.36 -16.77 9.50
N TYR A 326 0.87 -16.19 8.40
CA TYR A 326 1.33 -16.51 7.06
C TYR A 326 1.95 -15.31 6.31
N GLY A 327 1.82 -14.09 6.83
CA GLY A 327 2.36 -12.88 6.20
C GLY A 327 1.79 -12.64 4.81
N VAL A 328 2.65 -12.44 3.81
CA VAL A 328 2.20 -12.19 2.42
C VAL A 328 1.70 -13.47 1.73
N ARG A 329 2.01 -14.66 2.28
CA ARG A 329 1.84 -15.94 1.59
C ARG A 329 0.39 -16.37 1.40
N TRP A 330 -0.52 -15.99 2.31
CA TRP A 330 -1.94 -16.31 2.19
C TRP A 330 -2.64 -15.50 1.09
N ARG A 331 -1.99 -14.45 0.59
CA ARG A 331 -2.44 -13.66 -0.56
C ARG A 331 -1.79 -14.11 -1.87
N GLY A 332 -1.71 -15.41 -2.13
CA GLY A 332 -1.16 -15.92 -3.39
C GLY A 332 -2.00 -15.47 -4.60
N ASP A 333 -3.31 -15.45 -4.43
CA ASP A 333 -4.25 -15.07 -5.48
C ASP A 333 -4.19 -13.56 -5.81
N GLN A 334 -4.32 -13.23 -7.10
CA GLN A 334 -4.36 -11.85 -7.60
C GLN A 334 -5.60 -11.11 -7.07
N TYR A 335 -6.73 -11.80 -6.95
CA TYR A 335 -7.96 -11.24 -6.38
C TYR A 335 -7.75 -10.86 -4.91
N ALA A 336 -7.21 -11.77 -4.10
CA ALA A 336 -6.90 -11.52 -2.69
C ALA A 336 -5.94 -10.33 -2.49
N ARG A 337 -4.87 -10.24 -3.30
CA ARG A 337 -3.92 -9.11 -3.26
C ARG A 337 -4.57 -7.75 -3.56
N THR A 338 -5.44 -7.72 -4.56
CA THR A 338 -6.13 -6.50 -4.98
C THR A 338 -7.08 -6.01 -3.88
N TRP A 339 -7.90 -6.90 -3.33
CA TRP A 339 -8.85 -6.56 -2.27
C TRP A 339 -8.16 -6.19 -0.96
N TYR A 340 -7.14 -6.94 -0.55
CA TYR A 340 -6.33 -6.61 0.60
C TYR A 340 -5.74 -5.20 0.48
N SER A 341 -5.13 -4.86 -0.66
CA SER A 341 -4.51 -3.54 -0.86
C SER A 341 -5.51 -2.38 -0.77
N ARG A 342 -6.74 -2.58 -1.26
CA ARG A 342 -7.82 -1.59 -1.16
C ARG A 342 -8.29 -1.43 0.28
N ARG A 343 -8.56 -2.53 0.98
CA ARG A 343 -9.10 -2.54 2.35
C ARG A 343 -8.08 -2.21 3.43
N ASN A 344 -6.79 -2.44 3.18
CA ASN A 344 -5.74 -2.17 4.14
C ASN A 344 -5.73 -0.71 4.61
N ARG A 345 -6.06 0.23 3.71
CA ARG A 345 -6.15 1.66 4.09
C ARG A 345 -7.25 1.94 5.11
N PHE A 346 -8.35 1.21 5.03
CA PHE A 346 -9.45 1.31 5.99
C PHE A 346 -9.04 0.71 7.34
N TRP A 347 -8.43 -0.48 7.36
CA TRP A 347 -7.97 -1.10 8.62
C TRP A 347 -6.89 -0.28 9.32
N GLU A 348 -5.92 0.24 8.56
CA GLU A 348 -4.87 1.11 9.12
C GLU A 348 -5.44 2.40 9.71
N LEU A 349 -6.54 2.93 9.15
CA LEU A 349 -7.21 4.10 9.71
C LEU A 349 -7.91 3.78 11.04
N ILE A 350 -8.60 2.63 11.15
CA ILE A 350 -9.20 2.21 12.43
C ILE A 350 -8.11 2.00 13.49
N LYS A 351 -7.02 1.30 13.16
CA LYS A 351 -5.89 1.13 14.07
C LYS A 351 -5.32 2.47 14.54
N LYS A 352 -5.23 3.44 13.64
CA LYS A 352 -4.79 4.79 13.97
C LYS A 352 -5.74 5.47 14.96
N LEU A 353 -7.06 5.41 14.71
CA LEU A 353 -8.05 5.96 15.63
C LEU A 353 -7.99 5.29 17.01
N GLN A 354 -7.78 3.97 17.06
CA GLN A 354 -7.56 3.26 18.32
C GLN A 354 -6.27 3.68 19.03
N SER A 355 -5.18 3.91 18.28
CA SER A 355 -3.94 4.44 18.88
C SER A 355 -4.07 5.88 19.37
N ASP A 356 -5.01 6.64 18.80
CA ASP A 356 -5.37 7.99 19.23
C ASP A 356 -6.28 7.97 20.48
N GLY A 357 -6.63 6.78 21.00
CA GLY A 357 -7.38 6.59 22.24
C GLY A 357 -8.89 6.39 22.06
N LEU A 358 -9.39 6.34 20.82
CA LEU A 358 -10.82 6.06 20.56
C LEU A 358 -11.11 4.58 20.74
N SER A 359 -12.29 4.28 21.30
CA SER A 359 -12.79 2.91 21.33
C SER A 359 -13.09 2.40 19.92
N GLU A 360 -13.18 1.08 19.78
CA GLU A 360 -13.49 0.44 18.50
C GLU A 360 -14.84 0.92 17.93
N GLU A 361 -15.86 1.02 18.78
CA GLU A 361 -17.21 1.45 18.39
C GLU A 361 -17.23 2.92 17.94
N GLU A 362 -16.51 3.80 18.64
CA GLU A 362 -16.36 5.20 18.26
C GLU A 362 -15.60 5.36 16.93
N ALA A 363 -14.53 4.58 16.73
CA ALA A 363 -13.78 4.58 15.49
C ALA A 363 -14.65 4.12 14.29
N LEU A 364 -15.50 3.11 14.49
CA LEU A 364 -16.47 2.67 13.49
C LEU A 364 -17.53 3.74 13.23
N ALA A 365 -18.06 4.38 14.27
CA ALA A 365 -19.03 5.46 14.15
C ALA A 365 -18.46 6.67 13.37
N GLU A 366 -17.20 7.03 13.60
CA GLU A 366 -16.52 8.09 12.88
C GLU A 366 -16.36 7.77 11.38
N LEU A 367 -16.04 6.52 11.04
CA LEU A 367 -15.94 6.09 9.64
C LEU A 367 -17.30 5.97 8.96
N GLU A 368 -18.33 5.55 9.69
CA GLU A 368 -19.71 5.53 9.20
C GLU A 368 -20.22 6.97 8.95
N ARG A 369 -19.89 7.92 9.84
CA ARG A 369 -20.14 9.36 9.63
C ARG A 369 -19.41 9.87 8.38
N LYS A 370 -18.16 9.49 8.18
CA LYS A 370 -17.37 9.85 6.99
C LYS A 370 -17.89 9.22 5.70
N LYS A 371 -18.52 8.04 5.78
CA LYS A 371 -19.21 7.40 4.65
C LYS A 371 -20.41 8.23 4.19
N GLY A 372 -21.17 8.79 5.14
CA GLY A 372 -22.45 9.45 4.88
C GLY A 372 -23.42 8.50 4.17
N ASP A 373 -24.18 9.02 3.21
CA ASP A 373 -25.13 8.22 2.38
C ASP A 373 -24.43 7.38 1.28
N GLY A 374 -23.11 7.29 1.29
CA GLY A 374 -22.33 6.54 0.32
C GLY A 374 -22.28 5.04 0.59
N THR A 375 -21.82 4.28 -0.40
CA THR A 375 -21.48 2.86 -0.21
C THR A 375 -20.12 2.72 0.48
N VAL A 376 -19.88 1.59 1.17
CA VAL A 376 -18.58 1.30 1.80
C VAL A 376 -17.43 1.31 0.76
N ALA A 377 -17.70 0.88 -0.48
CA ALA A 377 -16.73 0.97 -1.57
C ALA A 377 -16.32 2.44 -1.85
N LYS A 378 -17.27 3.37 -1.87
CA LYS A 378 -17.00 4.81 -2.05
C LYS A 378 -16.18 5.38 -0.89
N LEU A 379 -16.40 4.92 0.34
CA LEU A 379 -15.55 5.27 1.48
C LEU A 379 -14.11 4.80 1.26
N ILE A 380 -13.90 3.53 0.91
CA ILE A 380 -12.55 2.98 0.64
C ILE A 380 -11.84 3.79 -0.46
N ASP A 381 -12.53 4.10 -1.55
CA ASP A 381 -11.95 4.89 -2.65
C ASP A 381 -11.61 6.32 -2.21
N THR A 382 -12.43 6.92 -1.35
CA THR A 382 -12.18 8.26 -0.79
C THR A 382 -10.95 8.23 0.11
N LEU A 383 -10.82 7.24 1.00
CA LEU A 383 -9.63 7.03 1.83
C LEU A 383 -8.36 6.79 0.98
N ALA A 384 -8.48 6.03 -0.11
CA ALA A 384 -7.36 5.82 -1.03
C ALA A 384 -6.94 7.12 -1.73
N ARG A 385 -7.90 7.99 -2.07
CA ARG A 385 -7.64 9.31 -2.69
C ARG A 385 -6.97 10.26 -1.70
N GLU A 386 -7.45 10.32 -0.47
CA GLU A 386 -6.86 11.12 0.61
C GLU A 386 -5.44 10.67 0.94
N ALA A 387 -5.19 9.35 1.06
CA ALA A 387 -3.85 8.82 1.30
C ALA A 387 -2.87 9.19 0.19
N ARG A 388 -3.33 9.23 -1.07
CA ARG A 388 -2.52 9.70 -2.21
C ARG A 388 -2.28 11.20 -2.16
N ALA A 389 -3.28 11.99 -1.76
CA ALA A 389 -3.15 13.44 -1.61
C ALA A 389 -2.11 13.79 -0.53
N LEU A 390 -2.19 13.17 0.65
CA LEU A 390 -1.23 13.36 1.73
C LEU A 390 0.19 12.94 1.33
N ASN A 391 0.33 11.83 0.60
CA ASN A 391 1.64 11.40 0.09
C ASN A 391 2.14 12.34 -1.03
N LYS A 392 1.23 12.88 -1.85
CA LYS A 392 1.56 13.87 -2.87
C LYS A 392 2.07 15.16 -2.23
N GLU A 393 1.41 15.66 -1.19
CA GLU A 393 1.85 16.84 -0.42
C GLU A 393 3.25 16.62 0.18
N ARG A 394 3.48 15.48 0.84
CA ARG A 394 4.82 15.10 1.34
C ARG A 394 5.88 14.97 0.24
N SER A 395 5.47 14.64 -0.99
CA SER A 395 6.39 14.58 -2.14
C SER A 395 6.56 15.92 -2.86
N ALA A 396 5.60 16.83 -2.71
CA ALA A 396 5.52 18.13 -3.34
C ALA A 396 6.15 19.23 -2.48
N GLU A 397 6.34 19.01 -1.18
CA GLU A 397 7.38 19.73 -0.46
C GLU A 397 8.68 19.63 -1.29
N PRO A 398 9.35 20.76 -1.57
CA PRO A 398 10.50 20.82 -2.46
C PRO A 398 11.70 20.12 -1.79
N VAL A 399 11.65 18.79 -1.72
CA VAL A 399 12.81 17.96 -1.54
C VAL A 399 13.66 18.22 -2.76
N VAL A 400 14.84 18.80 -2.55
CA VAL A 400 15.92 19.18 -3.48
C VAL A 400 16.31 18.03 -4.44
N ARG A 401 15.36 17.55 -5.25
CA ARG A 401 15.45 16.37 -6.12
C ARG A 401 15.61 16.74 -7.59
N ASP A 402 15.48 18.02 -7.94
CA ASP A 402 15.67 18.49 -9.30
C ASP A 402 17.13 18.34 -9.79
N VAL A 403 18.09 18.20 -8.88
CA VAL A 403 19.50 18.01 -9.25
C VAL A 403 19.77 16.60 -9.81
N ASN A 404 19.01 15.57 -9.39
CA ASN A 404 19.33 14.18 -9.76
C ASN A 404 18.59 13.65 -11.01
N ARG A 405 17.48 14.26 -11.42
CA ARG A 405 16.73 13.80 -12.61
C ARG A 405 17.39 14.26 -13.92
N LYS A 406 18.05 15.42 -13.91
CA LYS A 406 18.82 15.93 -15.06
C LYS A 406 20.07 15.08 -15.34
N ARG A 407 20.60 14.43 -14.30
CA ARG A 407 21.76 13.55 -14.35
C ARG A 407 21.53 12.22 -15.07
N ARG A 408 20.30 11.68 -15.06
CA ARG A 408 19.98 10.40 -15.71
C ARG A 408 19.68 10.50 -17.21
N ARG A 409 19.41 11.71 -17.74
CA ARG A 409 19.15 11.88 -19.18
C ARG A 409 20.42 12.01 -20.03
N LEU A 410 21.57 12.21 -19.39
CA LEU A 410 22.85 12.46 -20.09
C LEU A 410 23.79 11.25 -20.12
N ASN A 411 23.33 10.09 -19.66
CA ASN A 411 24.15 8.87 -19.54
C ASN A 411 23.70 7.75 -20.50
N ILE A 412 23.06 8.11 -21.63
CA ILE A 412 22.44 7.16 -22.59
C ILE A 412 22.94 7.32 -24.02
N VAL A 413 23.90 8.21 -24.27
CA VAL A 413 24.54 8.37 -25.58
C VAL A 413 26.04 8.46 -25.31
N GLU A 414 26.83 7.76 -26.13
CA GLU A 414 28.29 7.64 -26.11
C GLU A 414 28.86 6.41 -25.38
N GLU A 415 28.49 5.22 -25.87
CA GLU A 415 29.43 4.10 -26.01
C GLU A 415 29.13 3.39 -27.34
N ASP A 416 29.74 3.90 -28.42
CA ASP A 416 30.01 3.19 -29.67
C ASP A 416 31.05 4.06 -30.39
N GLU A 417 32.34 3.78 -30.18
CA GLU A 417 33.40 3.87 -31.20
C GLU A 417 34.77 3.52 -30.58
N GLU A 418 35.32 2.42 -31.09
CA GLU A 418 36.75 2.22 -31.42
C GLU A 418 37.74 1.88 -30.27
N ASP A 419 37.81 0.58 -29.95
CA ASP A 419 39.06 -0.06 -29.53
C ASP A 419 39.92 -0.36 -30.77
N GLU A 420 40.78 0.58 -31.17
CA GLU A 420 42.02 0.30 -31.90
C GLU A 420 43.22 0.35 -30.93
N ASP A 421 44.07 -0.67 -31.07
CA ASP A 421 45.49 -0.69 -30.71
C ASP A 421 45.92 -0.57 -29.24
N SER A 422 46.23 -1.73 -28.65
CA SER A 422 47.43 -1.83 -27.81
C SER A 422 48.00 -3.24 -27.83
N ALA A 423 49.10 -3.35 -28.57
CA ALA A 423 50.04 -4.44 -28.54
C ALA A 423 50.66 -4.65 -27.14
N ASP A 424 51.31 -5.80 -27.04
CA ASP A 424 52.37 -6.16 -26.10
C ASP A 424 51.97 -6.72 -24.73
N VAL A 425 51.58 -7.99 -24.72
CA VAL A 425 51.84 -8.88 -23.58
C VAL A 425 52.43 -10.18 -24.10
N THR A 426 53.75 -10.24 -23.94
CA THR A 426 54.67 -11.38 -23.84
C THR A 426 54.08 -12.79 -23.93
N GLU A 427 54.66 -13.53 -24.89
CA GLU A 427 54.67 -14.98 -25.00
C GLU A 427 55.19 -15.63 -23.69
N ASP A 428 54.38 -16.44 -23.02
CA ASP A 428 54.76 -17.71 -22.38
C ASP A 428 53.70 -18.18 -21.37
N GLU A 429 52.62 -18.79 -21.88
CA GLU A 429 52.01 -19.98 -21.23
C GLU A 429 50.92 -20.60 -22.11
N LYS A 430 51.36 -21.07 -23.27
CA LYS A 430 50.54 -21.85 -24.20
C LYS A 430 50.86 -23.32 -24.03
N ALA A 431 50.06 -24.06 -23.24
CA ALA A 431 49.61 -25.43 -23.58
C ALA A 431 48.96 -26.18 -22.40
N ALA A 432 47.67 -25.94 -22.14
CA ALA A 432 46.77 -26.99 -21.67
C ALA A 432 45.32 -26.58 -21.97
N LYS A 433 44.83 -26.87 -23.18
CA LYS A 433 43.91 -28.01 -23.39
C LYS A 433 42.79 -28.05 -22.35
N ARG A 434 41.59 -27.62 -22.72
CA ARG A 434 40.39 -28.50 -22.78
C ARG A 434 39.12 -27.75 -23.21
N THR A 435 38.89 -27.83 -24.52
CA THR A 435 37.61 -28.08 -25.17
C THR A 435 36.49 -28.54 -24.23
N THR A 436 35.43 -27.74 -24.11
CA THR A 436 34.11 -28.21 -23.67
C THR A 436 33.08 -27.93 -24.77
N PRO A 437 32.21 -28.91 -25.09
CA PRO A 437 31.34 -28.85 -26.25
C PRO A 437 30.10 -27.98 -25.96
N MET A 438 29.84 -27.01 -26.83
CA MET A 438 28.59 -26.24 -26.81
C MET A 438 27.41 -27.15 -27.12
N LYS A 439 26.59 -27.44 -26.11
CA LYS A 439 25.26 -28.02 -26.29
C LYS A 439 24.33 -26.96 -26.89
N LEU A 440 24.04 -27.07 -28.18
CA LEU A 440 22.90 -26.40 -28.81
C LEU A 440 21.61 -26.81 -28.07
N ARG A 441 21.03 -25.90 -27.29
CA ARG A 441 19.64 -26.04 -26.83
C ARG A 441 18.73 -25.41 -27.87
N LYS A 442 18.00 -26.26 -28.59
CA LYS A 442 16.84 -25.89 -29.42
C LYS A 442 15.86 -25.06 -28.57
N ARG A 443 15.62 -23.80 -28.93
CA ARG A 443 14.46 -23.04 -28.47
C ARG A 443 13.25 -23.51 -29.27
N THR A 444 12.40 -24.30 -28.63
CA THR A 444 11.01 -24.48 -29.02
C THR A 444 10.28 -23.15 -28.77
N VAL A 445 9.86 -22.50 -29.85
CA VAL A 445 8.89 -21.40 -29.81
C VAL A 445 7.53 -22.05 -29.54
N GLY A 446 7.03 -21.89 -28.33
CA GLY A 446 5.65 -22.23 -27.99
C GLY A 446 4.69 -21.15 -28.51
N PRO A 447 3.48 -21.52 -28.95
CA PRO A 447 2.50 -20.56 -29.45
C PRO A 447 2.03 -19.67 -28.30
N THR A 448 2.13 -18.36 -28.50
CA THR A 448 1.47 -17.35 -27.66
C THR A 448 -0.03 -17.47 -27.91
N GLU A 449 -0.73 -18.11 -26.97
CA GLU A 449 -2.19 -18.08 -26.93
C GLU A 449 -2.66 -16.66 -26.64
N ASP A 450 -3.68 -16.27 -27.41
CA ASP A 450 -4.43 -15.04 -27.39
C ASP A 450 -4.67 -14.51 -25.97
N THR A 451 -4.12 -13.33 -25.70
CA THR A 451 -4.67 -12.41 -24.71
C THR A 451 -6.08 -12.05 -25.14
N SER A 452 -7.02 -12.80 -24.58
CA SER A 452 -8.45 -12.59 -24.70
C SER A 452 -8.81 -11.21 -24.16
N ASP A 453 -9.40 -10.46 -25.07
CA ASP A 453 -10.19 -9.25 -24.90
C ASP A 453 -11.20 -9.45 -23.75
N TRP A 454 -10.98 -8.78 -22.62
CA TRP A 454 -11.97 -8.72 -21.54
C TRP A 454 -12.76 -7.43 -21.73
N ASP A 455 -13.71 -7.46 -22.66
CA ASP A 455 -14.81 -6.51 -22.70
C ASP A 455 -15.56 -6.58 -21.37
N TYR A 456 -15.48 -5.49 -20.61
CA TYR A 456 -16.27 -5.25 -19.42
C TYR A 456 -17.70 -4.90 -19.86
N ASP A 457 -18.57 -5.91 -19.92
CA ASP A 457 -20.01 -5.67 -19.99
C ASP A 457 -20.50 -5.11 -18.64
N GLU A 458 -20.85 -3.84 -18.65
CA GLU A 458 -21.67 -3.18 -17.64
C GLU A 458 -23.10 -3.71 -17.70
N ASN A 459 -23.40 -4.74 -16.91
CA ASN A 459 -24.72 -4.94 -16.33
C ASN A 459 -24.63 -5.99 -15.22
N TRP A 460 -25.54 -5.88 -14.25
CA TRP A 460 -25.77 -6.74 -13.07
C TRP A 460 -25.13 -6.27 -11.75
#